data_AF-A0A2U9IIP1-F1
#
_entry.id   AF-A0A2U9IIP1-F1
#
_cell.length_a   1.000
_cell.length_b   1.000
_cell.length_c   1.000
_cell.angle_alpha   90.00
_cell.angle_beta   90.00
_cell.angle_gamma   90.00
#
_symmetry.space_group_name_H-M   'P 1'
#
loop_
_entity.id
_entity.type
_entity.pdbx_description
1 polymer ?
#
loop_
_entity_poly.entity_id
_entity_poly.type
_entity_poly.pdbx_seq_one_letter_code
_entity_poly.pdbx_strand_id
1 'polypeptide(L)' 'MTTVKFKYKGEEKEVDISKVKKVWKVGKMVSFTYDDNGKTGRGAVSEKDAPKELLDKLGK' A
#
# COMPACT_ATOMS: atom_id res chain seq x y z
N MET A 1 6.09 6.97 12.13
CA MET A 1 6.18 6.05 10.98
C MET A 1 4.92 6.24 10.16
N THR A 2 5.04 6.37 8.84
CA THR A 2 3.88 6.62 7.98
C THR A 2 3.21 5.28 7.66
N THR A 3 1.90 5.20 7.89
CA THR A 3 1.10 4.01 7.59
C THR A 3 0.18 4.29 6.41
N VAL A 4 -0.21 3.22 5.71
CA VAL A 4 -1.27 3.26 4.70
C VAL A 4 -2.45 2.44 5.22
N LYS A 5 -3.63 3.09 5.25
CA LYS A 5 -4.91 2.45 5.56
C LYS A 5 -5.58 2.04 4.27
N PHE A 6 -6.06 0.79 4.21
CA PHE A 6 -6.67 0.23 3.02
C PHE A 6 -7.73 -0.81 3.39
N LYS A 7 -8.69 -1.03 2.49
CA LYS A 7 -9.71 -2.06 2.67
C LYS A 7 -9.30 -3.33 1.94
N TYR A 8 -9.31 -4.47 2.63
CA TYR A 8 -9.02 -5.77 2.03
C TYR A 8 -10.09 -6.78 2.45
N LYS A 9 -10.80 -7.35 1.46
CA LYS A 9 -11.91 -8.32 1.68
C LYS A 9 -13.00 -7.86 2.65
N GLY A 10 -13.26 -6.55 2.73
CA GLY A 10 -14.28 -5.99 3.62
C GLY A 10 -13.73 -5.41 4.92
N GLU A 11 -12.50 -5.76 5.30
CA GLU A 11 -11.87 -5.31 6.54
C GLU A 11 -10.96 -4.11 6.30
N GLU A 12 -10.95 -3.16 7.23
CA GLU A 12 -9.93 -2.11 7.27
C GLU A 12 -8.63 -2.68 7.80
N LYS A 13 -7.56 -2.45 7.06
CA LYS A 13 -6.20 -2.82 7.41
C LYS A 13 -5.30 -1.61 7.37
N GLU A 14 -4.27 -1.67 8.18
CA GLU A 14 -3.24 -0.66 8.26
C GLU A 14 -1.88 -1.33 8.16
N VAL A 15 -0.99 -0.79 7.33
CA VAL A 15 0.39 -1.28 7.23
C VAL A 15 1.36 -0.13 7.21
N ASP A 16 2.50 -0.33 7.86
CA ASP A 16 3.63 0.58 7.82
C ASP A 16 4.25 0.61 6.41
N ILE A 17 4.49 1.82 5.88
CA ILE A 17 5.07 2.01 4.54
C ILE A 17 6.50 1.43 4.46
N SER A 18 7.22 1.31 5.57
CA SER A 18 8.52 0.63 5.62
C SER A 18 8.44 -0.85 5.26
N LYS A 19 7.30 -1.52 5.52
CA LYS A 19 7.06 -2.93 5.17
C LYS A 19 6.64 -3.11 3.71
N VAL A 20 6.34 -2.04 2.99
CA VAL A 20 5.93 -2.09 1.59
C VAL A 20 7.14 -2.43 0.70
N LYS A 21 7.02 -3.55 -0.01
CA LYS A 21 8.07 -4.13 -0.88
C LYS A 21 8.00 -3.63 -2.32
N LYS A 22 6.79 -3.47 -2.87
CA LYS A 22 6.59 -3.05 -4.27
C LYS A 22 5.31 -2.25 -4.37
N VAL A 23 5.34 -1.18 -5.16
CA VAL A 23 4.19 -0.30 -5.42
C VAL A 23 4.05 -0.16 -6.92
N TRP A 24 2.81 -0.21 -7.41
CA TRP A 24 2.49 0.03 -8.82
C TRP A 24 1.11 0.66 -8.95
N LYS A 25 0.90 1.36 -10.05
CA LYS A 25 -0.36 2.04 -10.35
C LYS A 25 -1.20 1.21 -11.31
N VAL A 26 -2.48 1.07 -11.01
CA VAL A 26 -3.49 0.42 -11.87
C VAL A 26 -4.65 1.39 -12.03
N GLY A 27 -4.66 2.14 -13.13
CA GLY A 27 -5.64 3.22 -13.35
C GLY A 27 -5.53 4.31 -12.26
N LYS A 28 -6.60 4.50 -11.49
CA LYS A 28 -6.66 5.47 -10.36
C LYS A 28 -6.34 4.83 -9.00
N MET A 29 -5.95 3.55 -8.97
CA MET A 29 -5.58 2.84 -7.75
C MET A 29 -4.07 2.66 -7.67
N VAL A 30 -3.54 2.81 -6.46
CA VAL A 30 -2.17 2.50 -6.09
C VAL A 30 -2.20 1.15 -5.38
N SER A 31 -1.70 0.12 -6.08
CA SER A 31 -1.56 -1.23 -5.55
C SER A 31 -0.16 -1.43 -4.99
N PHE A 32 -0.07 -2.21 -3.92
CA PHE A 32 1.21 -2.49 -3.29
C PHE A 32 1.23 -3.88 -2.65
N THR A 33 2.43 -4.43 -2.50
CA THR A 33 2.71 -5.60 -1.69
C THR A 33 3.52 -5.22 -0.47
N TYR A 34 3.29 -5.87 0.66
CA TYR A 34 4.01 -5.64 1.90
C TYR A 34 4.40 -6.95 2.59
N ASP A 35 5.36 -6.87 3.51
CA ASP A 35 5.67 -7.99 4.40
C ASP A 35 4.66 -8.08 5.55
N ASP A 36 3.91 -9.18 5.56
CA ASP A 36 2.92 -9.52 6.57
C ASP A 36 3.46 -10.69 7.43
N ASN A 37 4.43 -10.38 8.28
CA ASN A 37 5.11 -11.33 9.16
C ASN A 37 5.69 -12.54 8.39
N GLY A 38 6.49 -12.26 7.36
CA GLY A 38 7.13 -13.27 6.52
C GLY A 38 6.27 -13.78 5.37
N LYS A 39 5.00 -13.38 5.28
CA LYS A 39 4.14 -13.62 4.11
C LYS A 39 4.01 -12.36 3.27
N THR A 40 3.64 -12.51 2.00
CA THR A 40 3.38 -11.35 1.12
C THR A 40 1.92 -10.93 1.24
N GLY A 41 1.68 -9.79 1.89
CA GLY A 41 0.39 -9.11 1.89
C GLY A 41 0.19 -8.28 0.62
N ARG A 42 -1.06 -8.03 0.25
CA ARG A 42 -1.45 -7.16 -0.87
C ARG A 42 -2.46 -6.13 -0.39
N GLY A 43 -2.26 -4.88 -0.78
CA GLY A 43 -3.15 -3.78 -0.50
C GLY A 43 -3.33 -2.91 -1.73
N ALA A 44 -4.44 -2.19 -1.76
CA ALA A 44 -4.69 -1.18 -2.77
C ALA A 44 -5.43 -0.01 -2.14
N VAL A 45 -5.05 1.20 -2.51
CA VAL A 45 -5.70 2.45 -2.12
C VAL A 45 -5.97 3.29 -3.35
N SER A 46 -6.95 4.17 -3.28
CA SER A 46 -7.12 5.21 -4.30
C SER A 46 -5.90 6.14 -4.26
N GLU A 47 -5.44 6.62 -5.42
CA GLU A 47 -4.32 7.57 -5.49
C GLU A 47 -4.56 8.84 -4.65
N LYS A 48 -5.82 9.24 -4.49
CA LYS A 48 -6.21 10.42 -3.69
C LYS A 48 -6.07 10.20 -2.18
N ASP A 49 -6.22 8.95 -1.75
CA ASP A 49 -6.16 8.53 -0.35
C ASP A 49 -4.78 7.94 -0.01
N ALA A 50 -3.90 7.83 -1.00
CA ALA A 50 -2.57 7.28 -0.84
C ALA A 50 -1.67 8.31 -0.11
N PRO A 51 -0.95 7.89 0.94
CA PRO A 51 0.03 8.75 1.57
C PRO A 51 1.16 9.08 0.59
N LYS A 52 1.67 10.32 0.67
CA LYS A 52 2.70 10.83 -0.25
C LYS A 52 3.93 9.93 -0.32
N GLU A 53 4.37 9.38 0.81
CA GLU A 53 5.53 8.48 0.87
C GLU A 53 5.31 7.15 0.12
N LEU A 54 4.06 6.67 0.02
CA LEU A 54 3.71 5.51 -0.81
C LEU A 54 3.73 5.89 -2.30
N LEU A 55 3.27 7.10 -2.64
CA LEU A 55 3.34 7.61 -4.01
C LEU A 55 4.78 7.84 -4.47
N ASP A 56 5.66 8.30 -3.57
CA ASP A 56 7.09 8.51 -3.86
C ASP A 56 7.85 7.18 -4.14
N LYS A 57 7.26 6.04 -3.77
CA LYS A 57 7.74 4.68 -4.10
C LYS A 57 7.23 4.17 -5.46
N LEU A 58 6.29 4.86 -6.12
CA LEU A 58 5.86 4.48 -7.47
C LEU A 58 7.01 4.73 -8.46
N GLY A 59 7.49 3.67 -9.11
CA GLY A 59 8.46 3.79 -10.21
C GLY A 59 9.90 4.07 -9.79
N LYS A 60 10.24 3.90 -8.50
CA LYS A 60 11.62 3.64 -8.05
C LYS A 60 11.91 2.15 -8.12
#